data_AF-A0A0B7C306-F1
#
_entry.id   AF-A0A0B7C306-F1
#
_cell.length_a   1.000
_cell.length_b   1.000
_cell.length_c   1.000
_cell.angle_alpha   90.00
_cell.angle_beta   90.00
_cell.angle_gamma   90.00
#
_symmetry.space_group_name_H-M   'P 1'
#
loop_
_entity.id
_entity.type
_entity.pdbx_description
1 polymer ?
#
loop_
_entity_poly.entity_id
_entity_poly.type
_entity_poly.pdbx_seq_one_letter_code
_entity_poly.pdbx_strand_id
1 'polypeptide(L)' 'ESFSIADENWSLLVSNILRFVRVYKDNWFECLELCLIPLRNSLTQATDFTPSFLLMGREPVFPECIIQGKDS' A
#
# COMPACT_ATOMS: atom_id res chain seq x y z
N GLU A 1 -6.45 18.02 -22.46
CA GLU A 1 -5.77 16.75 -22.21
C GLU A 1 -6.60 15.97 -21.20
N SER A 2 -7.03 14.75 -21.52
CA SER A 2 -7.72 13.89 -20.55
C SER A 2 -6.66 13.29 -19.64
N PHE A 3 -6.66 13.66 -18.36
CA PHE A 3 -5.80 13.03 -17.37
C PHE A 3 -6.14 11.54 -17.30
N SER A 4 -5.13 10.69 -17.41
CA SER A 4 -5.29 9.25 -17.29
C SER A 4 -5.49 8.90 -15.82
N ILE A 5 -6.48 8.05 -15.51
CA ILE A 5 -6.74 7.54 -14.15
C ILE A 5 -5.48 6.88 -13.54
N ALA A 6 -4.60 6.32 -14.38
CA ALA A 6 -3.34 5.79 -13.92
C ALA A 6 -2.43 6.88 -13.31
N ASP A 7 -2.44 8.08 -13.88
CA ASP A 7 -1.60 9.21 -13.42
C ASP A 7 -2.07 9.74 -12.06
N GLU A 8 -3.37 9.73 -11.81
CA GLU A 8 -3.97 10.11 -10.52
C GLU A 8 -3.59 9.12 -9.40
N ASN A 9 -3.69 7.82 -9.67
CA ASN A 9 -3.33 6.77 -8.72
C ASN A 9 -1.83 6.79 -8.38
N TRP A 10 -0.97 7.01 -9.38
CA TRP A 10 0.47 7.18 -9.16
C TRP A 10 0.77 8.43 -8.34
N SER A 11 0.08 9.53 -8.60
CA SER A 11 0.23 10.78 -7.84
C SER A 11 -0.15 10.59 -6.37
N LEU A 12 -1.24 9.87 -6.10
CA LEU A 12 -1.69 9.56 -4.74
C LEU A 12 -0.67 8.67 -4.00
N LEU A 13 -0.14 7.63 -4.66
CA LEU A 13 0.91 6.77 -4.11
C LEU A 13 2.15 7.59 -3.73
N VAL A 14 2.63 8.43 -4.65
CA VAL A 14 3.80 9.29 -4.42
C VAL A 14 3.54 10.24 -3.24
N SER A 15 2.37 10.85 -3.16
CA SER A 15 1.99 11.72 -2.04
C SER A 15 2.03 10.99 -0.69
N ASN A 16 1.52 9.76 -0.63
CA ASN A 16 1.54 8.94 0.58
C ASN A 16 2.96 8.57 1.02
N ILE A 17 3.82 8.18 0.07
CA ILE A 17 5.24 7.86 0.34
C ILE A 17 5.96 9.11 0.82
N LEU A 18 5.78 10.26 0.16
CA LEU A 18 6.41 11.52 0.58
C LEU A 18 5.97 11.94 1.98
N ARG A 19 4.68 11.74 2.33
CA ARG A 19 4.18 11.98 3.68
C ARG A 19 4.86 11.06 4.69
N PHE A 20 4.97 9.76 4.40
CA PHE A 20 5.66 8.80 5.26
C PHE A 20 7.13 9.17 5.48
N VAL A 21 7.88 9.45 4.41
CA VAL A 21 9.29 9.85 4.49
C VAL A 21 9.46 11.13 5.31
N ARG A 22 8.53 12.08 5.22
CA ARG A 22 8.58 13.31 6.05
C ARG A 22 8.35 13.04 7.53
N VAL A 23 7.44 12.12 7.88
CA VAL A 23 7.12 11.78 9.27
C VAL A 23 8.26 10.96 9.90
N TYR A 24 8.79 9.99 9.17
CA TYR A 24 9.85 9.08 9.65
C TYR A 24 11.23 9.49 9.12
N LYS A 25 11.54 10.80 9.10
CA LYS A 25 12.70 11.36 8.38
C LYS A 25 14.03 10.63 8.62
N ASP A 26 14.28 10.19 9.85
CA ASP A 26 15.57 9.61 10.25
C ASP A 26 15.63 8.08 10.12
N ASN A 27 14.48 7.41 9.97
CA ASN A 27 14.38 5.95 9.94
C ASN A 27 13.37 5.40 8.92
N TRP A 28 12.92 6.22 7.96
CA TRP A 28 11.92 5.82 6.97
C TRP A 28 12.37 4.61 6.17
N PHE A 29 13.67 4.47 5.93
CA PHE A 29 14.24 3.37 5.16
C PHE A 29 14.14 2.04 5.90
N GLU A 30 14.18 2.04 7.24
CA GLU A 30 13.99 0.85 8.07
C GLU A 30 12.52 0.39 8.08
N CYS A 31 11.61 1.37 8.00
CA CYS A 31 10.17 1.15 8.12
C CYS A 31 9.44 1.20 6.76
N LEU A 32 10.15 1.35 5.65
CA LEU A 32 9.54 1.55 4.32
C LEU A 32 8.63 0.38 3.95
N GLU A 33 9.08 -0.85 4.19
CA GLU A 33 8.28 -2.04 3.89
C GLU A 33 6.95 -2.03 4.66
N LEU A 34 6.92 -1.54 5.90
CA LEU A 34 5.67 -1.38 6.66
C LEU A 34 4.71 -0.39 6.00
N CYS A 35 5.23 0.68 5.40
CA CYS A 35 4.41 1.62 4.63
C CYS A 35 3.86 1.00 3.34
N LEU A 36 4.61 0.09 2.71
CA LEU A 36 4.23 -0.53 1.44
C LEU A 36 3.26 -1.70 1.60
N ILE A 37 3.24 -2.38 2.76
CA ILE A 37 2.29 -3.47 3.05
C ILE A 37 0.84 -3.10 2.72
N PRO A 38 0.23 -2.04 3.29
CA PRO A 38 -1.15 -1.71 2.97
C PRO A 38 -1.34 -1.37 1.49
N LEU A 39 -0.36 -0.73 0.85
CA LEU A 39 -0.43 -0.38 -0.57
C LEU A 39 -0.43 -1.60 -1.50
N ARG A 40 0.33 -2.65 -1.14
CA ARG A 40 0.38 -3.91 -1.90
C ARG A 40 -0.85 -4.81 -1.64
N ASN A 41 -1.56 -4.59 -0.54
CA ASN A 41 -2.59 -5.50 -0.04
C ASN A 41 -3.97 -4.87 0.12
N SER A 42 -4.15 -3.64 -0.34
CA SER A 42 -5.47 -3.02 -0.47
C SER A 42 -6.06 -3.36 -1.82
N LEU A 43 -7.38 -3.51 -1.86
CA LEU A 43 -8.12 -3.72 -3.10
C LEU A 43 -7.93 -2.52 -4.03
N THR A 44 -7.69 -2.79 -5.31
CA THR A 44 -7.74 -1.76 -6.34
C THR A 44 -9.14 -1.73 -6.96
N GLN A 45 -9.69 -0.53 -7.17
CA GLN A 45 -10.99 -0.36 -7.84
C GLN A 45 -10.99 -0.86 -9.29
N ALA A 46 -9.81 -1.06 -9.88
CA ALA A 46 -9.67 -1.49 -11.27
C ALA A 46 -9.87 -2.99 -11.46
N THR A 47 -9.57 -3.81 -10.45
CA THR A 47 -9.54 -5.28 -10.62
C THR A 47 -10.23 -6.06 -9.51
N ASP A 48 -10.77 -5.42 -8.46
CA ASP A 48 -11.32 -6.09 -7.26
C ASP A 48 -10.34 -7.04 -6.55
N PHE A 49 -9.06 -6.94 -6.89
CA PHE A 49 -7.97 -7.75 -6.34
C PHE A 49 -6.87 -6.85 -5.80
N THR A 50 -6.10 -7.38 -4.85
CA THR A 50 -4.89 -6.71 -4.37
C THR A 50 -3.76 -6.82 -5.39
N PRO A 51 -2.83 -5.84 -5.45
CA PRO A 51 -1.63 -5.97 -6.27
C PRO A 51 -0.82 -7.23 -5.96
N SER A 52 -0.74 -7.65 -4.69
CA SER A 52 -0.08 -8.89 -4.28
C SER A 52 -0.73 -10.13 -4.89
N PHE A 53 -2.07 -10.21 -4.89
CA PHE A 53 -2.79 -11.32 -5.50
C PHE A 53 -2.53 -11.42 -7.00
N LEU A 54 -2.58 -10.29 -7.71
CA LEU A 54 -2.29 -10.24 -9.14
C LEU A 54 -0.86 -10.70 -9.48
N LEU A 55 0.10 -10.38 -8.61
CA LEU A 55 1.51 -10.72 -8.82
C LEU A 55 1.84 -12.18 -8.45
N MET A 56 1.30 -12.66 -7.33
CA MET A 56 1.73 -13.91 -6.70
C MET A 56 0.73 -15.07 -6.86
N GLY A 57 -0.49 -14.78 -7.34
CA GLY A 57 -1.58 -15.76 -7.45
C GLY A 57 -2.16 -16.22 -6.10
N ARG A 58 -1.82 -15.52 -5.01
CA ARG A 58 -2.32 -15.77 -3.66
C ARG A 58 -2.21 -14.50 -2.80
N GLU A 59 -3.10 -14.35 -1.84
CA GLU A 59 -2.98 -13.28 -0.84
C GLU A 59 -1.83 -13.58 0.14
N PRO A 60 -1.08 -12.57 0.58
CA PRO A 60 -0.05 -12.76 1.60
C PRO A 60 -0.67 -12.98 2.98
N VAL A 61 -0.03 -13.85 3.75
CA VAL A 61 -0.42 -14.16 5.12
C VAL A 61 0.31 -13.21 6.06
N PHE A 62 -0.44 -12.38 6.79
CA PHE A 62 0.11 -11.51 7.82
C PHE A 62 0.06 -12.19 9.18
N PRO A 63 1.09 -12.02 10.04
CA PRO A 63 1.00 -12.40 11.44
C PRO A 63 -0.19 -11.72 12.12
N GLU A 64 -0.86 -12.42 13.04
CA GLU A 64 -2.05 -11.92 13.74
C GLU A 64 -1.81 -10.59 14.46
N CYS A 65 -0.58 -10.34 14.93
CA CYS A 65 -0.21 -9.08 15.58
C CYS A 65 -0.29 -7.84 14.67
N ILE A 66 -0.35 -8.03 13.35
CA ILE A 66 -0.47 -6.94 12.35
C ILE A 66 -1.93 -6.72 11.94
N ILE A 67 -2.79 -7.75 12.06
CA ILE A 67 -4.21 -7.69 11.71
C ILE A 67 -4.99 -7.15 12.91
N GLN A 68 -4.86 -5.86 13.22
CA GLN A 68 -5.76 -5.23 14.19
C GLN A 68 -7.16 -5.10 13.56
N GLY A 69 -8.12 -5.89 14.06
CA GLY A 69 -9.53 -5.72 13.69
C GLY A 69 -10.45 -6.93 13.79
N LYS A 70 -10.03 -8.09 14.35
CA LYS A 70 -10.95 -9.24 14.47
C LYS A 70 -11.57 -9.48 15.85
N ASP A 71 -11.14 -8.78 16.90
CA ASP A 71 -11.76 -8.85 18.23
C ASP A 71 -11.72 -7.48 18.92
N SER A 72 -12.75 -6.65 18.70
CA SER A 72 -13.19 -5.55 19.56
C SER A 72 -14.66 -5.25 19.29
#